data_AF-Q7RNR5-F1
#
_entry.id   AF-Q7RNR5-F1
#
_cell.length_a   1.000
_cell.length_b   1.000
_cell.length_c   1.000
_cell.angle_alpha   90.00
_cell.angle_beta   90.00
_cell.angle_gamma   90.00
#
_symmetry.space_group_name_H-M   'P 1'
#
loop_
_entity.id
_entity.type
_entity.pdbx_description
1 polymer ?
#
loop_
_entity_poly.entity_id
_entity_poly.type
_entity_poly.pdbx_seq_one_letter_code
_entity_poly.pdbx_strand_id
1 'polypeptide(L)'
;MHISIYFFYIFIICITYTYAYLLCNNLTIFIRLFIFLKYIIKQILIFLFFLIKKKFINKKGTKPLQITFYFFKYLLKKETNYYSIKTNHQKWENCKLKPGKVVIMLNGRRAGKKAIIINTYEGQTRERPYSYCLVAGIEKHPLKVTKKMSKGKIIKRSKVKAFVKYINVNHILPTRYFKNI
;
A
#
# COMPACT_ATOMS: atom_id res chain seq x y z
N MET A 1 -45.41 16.34 12.34
CA MET A 1 -44.71 17.65 12.40
C MET A 1 -43.60 17.74 13.46
N HIS A 2 -43.47 16.80 14.40
CA HIS A 2 -42.42 16.86 15.44
C HIS A 2 -40.96 16.63 14.97
N ILE A 3 -40.74 15.86 13.90
CA ILE A 3 -39.40 15.60 13.34
C ILE A 3 -38.74 16.85 12.75
N SER A 4 -39.54 17.77 12.21
CA SER A 4 -39.03 19.02 11.62
C SER A 4 -38.51 20.00 12.69
N ILE A 5 -39.13 20.00 13.88
CA ILE A 5 -38.75 20.85 15.01
C ILE A 5 -37.44 20.37 15.63
N TYR A 6 -37.25 19.06 15.76
CA TYR A 6 -35.99 18.47 16.24
C TYR A 6 -34.80 18.79 15.33
N PHE A 7 -35.02 18.79 14.01
CA PHE A 7 -33.99 19.19 13.05
C PHE A 7 -33.60 20.67 13.17
N PHE A 8 -34.59 21.54 13.41
CA PHE A 8 -34.34 22.96 13.62
C PHE A 8 -33.57 23.23 14.92
N TYR A 9 -33.87 22.47 15.98
CA TYR A 9 -33.21 22.57 17.28
C TYR A 9 -31.74 22.11 17.23
N ILE A 10 -31.46 21.00 16.54
CA ILE A 10 -30.10 20.51 16.30
C ILE A 10 -29.30 21.50 15.45
N PHE A 11 -29.94 22.15 14.48
CA PHE A 11 -29.28 23.14 13.62
C PHE A 11 -28.90 24.40 14.40
N ILE A 12 -29.77 24.89 15.28
CA ILE A 12 -29.47 26.04 16.16
C ILE A 12 -28.36 25.69 17.16
N ILE A 13 -28.37 24.49 17.77
CA ILE A 13 -27.30 24.04 18.68
C ILE A 13 -25.95 23.91 17.94
N CYS A 14 -25.94 23.44 16.70
CA CYS A 14 -24.72 23.40 15.89
C CYS A 14 -24.18 24.81 15.61
N ILE A 15 -25.05 25.78 15.30
CA ILE A 15 -24.66 27.16 15.04
C ILE A 15 -24.06 27.80 16.30
N THR A 16 -24.70 27.63 17.46
CA THR A 16 -24.19 28.19 18.72
C THR A 16 -22.87 27.55 19.15
N TYR A 17 -22.70 26.24 18.95
CA TYR A 17 -21.41 25.58 19.17
C TYR A 17 -20.33 26.07 18.19
N THR A 18 -20.64 26.33 16.92
CA THR A 18 -19.65 26.90 16.00
C THR A 18 -19.23 28.32 16.35
N TYR A 19 -20.14 29.16 16.86
CA TYR A 19 -19.81 30.52 17.32
C TYR A 19 -19.00 30.53 18.63
N ALA A 20 -19.30 29.62 19.57
CA ALA A 20 -18.52 29.49 20.81
C ALA A 20 -17.08 29.02 20.58
N TYR A 21 -16.83 28.22 19.53
CA TYR A 21 -15.50 27.73 19.17
C TYR A 21 -14.68 28.71 18.32
N LEU A 22 -15.31 29.73 17.73
CA LEU A 22 -14.65 30.74 16.89
C LEU A 22 -13.84 31.76 17.70
N LEU A 23 -14.00 31.80 19.04
CA LEU A 23 -13.24 32.70 19.93
C LEU A 23 -11.82 32.21 20.29
N CYS A 24 -11.44 30.97 19.95
CA CYS A 24 -10.10 30.43 20.21
C CYS A 24 -9.28 30.26 18.92
N ASN A 25 -8.36 31.19 18.66
CA ASN A 25 -7.42 31.14 17.54
C ASN A 25 -6.39 30.00 17.70
N ASN A 26 -6.51 28.92 16.92
CA ASN A 26 -5.45 27.91 16.72
C ASN A 26 -5.61 27.14 15.40
N LEU A 27 -4.54 27.02 14.60
CA LEU A 27 -4.52 26.49 13.22
C LEU A 27 -4.98 25.02 13.10
N THR A 28 -4.87 24.21 14.15
CA THR A 28 -5.35 22.82 14.22
C THR A 28 -6.88 22.71 14.19
N ILE A 29 -7.57 23.77 14.58
CA ILE A 29 -9.04 23.86 14.63
C ILE A 29 -9.61 23.98 13.21
N PHE A 30 -8.89 24.66 12.30
CA PHE A 30 -9.32 24.83 10.91
C PHE A 30 -9.42 23.49 10.16
N ILE A 31 -8.45 22.60 10.38
CA ILE A 31 -8.42 21.26 9.74
C ILE A 31 -9.57 20.40 10.28
N ARG A 32 -9.82 20.44 11.60
CA ARG A 32 -10.94 19.71 12.22
C ARG A 32 -12.30 20.24 11.80
N LEU A 33 -12.46 21.56 11.69
CA LEU A 33 -13.67 22.21 11.19
C LEU A 33 -13.93 21.83 9.73
N PHE A 34 -12.90 21.80 8.89
CA PHE A 34 -13.02 21.43 7.48
C PHE A 34 -13.43 19.97 7.27
N ILE A 35 -12.91 19.04 8.10
CA ILE A 35 -13.32 17.63 8.09
C ILE A 35 -14.78 17.49 8.54
N PHE A 36 -15.19 18.25 9.56
CA PHE A 36 -16.55 18.24 10.08
C PHE A 36 -17.57 18.80 9.07
N LEU A 37 -17.24 19.92 8.40
CA LEU A 37 -18.06 20.47 7.32
C LEU A 37 -18.20 19.50 6.14
N LYS A 38 -17.12 18.81 5.74
CA LYS A 38 -17.20 17.78 4.71
C LYS A 38 -18.11 16.61 5.11
N TYR A 39 -18.13 16.24 6.38
CA TYR A 39 -19.00 15.19 6.88
C TYR A 39 -20.48 15.60 6.85
N ILE A 40 -20.80 16.82 7.28
CA ILE A 40 -22.17 17.36 7.25
C ILE A 40 -22.68 17.45 5.80
N ILE A 41 -21.88 17.99 4.88
CA ILE A 41 -22.27 18.08 3.46
C ILE A 41 -22.53 16.69 2.87
N LYS A 42 -21.69 15.70 3.20
CA LYS A 42 -21.86 14.31 2.77
C LYS A 42 -23.16 13.69 3.30
N GLN A 43 -23.50 13.95 4.58
CA GLN A 43 -24.72 13.45 5.21
C GLN A 43 -25.97 14.05 4.55
N ILE A 44 -25.94 15.36 4.25
CA ILE A 44 -27.01 16.08 3.55
C ILE A 44 -27.19 15.55 2.12
N LEU A 45 -26.09 15.32 1.39
CA LEU A 45 -26.14 14.78 0.01
C LEU A 45 -26.75 13.37 -0.03
N ILE A 46 -26.38 12.50 0.92
CA ILE A 46 -26.95 11.16 1.05
C ILE A 46 -28.45 11.22 1.38
N PHE A 47 -28.86 12.14 2.25
CA PHE A 47 -30.26 12.34 2.60
C PHE A 47 -31.08 12.90 1.43
N LEU A 48 -30.55 13.87 0.68
CA LEU A 48 -31.17 14.40 -0.54
C LEU A 48 -31.33 13.30 -1.61
N PHE A 49 -30.31 12.45 -1.76
CA PHE A 49 -30.34 11.29 -2.65
C PHE A 49 -31.41 10.27 -2.24
N PHE A 50 -31.62 10.04 -0.94
CA PHE A 50 -32.69 9.18 -0.43
C PHE A 50 -34.09 9.77 -0.68
N LEU A 51 -34.26 11.09 -0.57
CA LEU A 51 -35.53 11.77 -0.85
C LEU A 51 -35.89 11.75 -2.34
N ILE A 52 -34.93 11.93 -3.24
CA ILE A 52 -35.14 11.83 -4.69
C ILE A 52 -35.60 10.42 -5.09
N LYS A 53 -35.07 9.38 -4.43
CA LYS A 53 -35.45 7.98 -4.64
C LYS A 53 -36.91 7.70 -4.25
N LYS A 54 -37.43 8.38 -3.23
CA LYS A 54 -38.81 8.19 -2.72
C LYS A 54 -39.88 8.78 -3.66
N LYS A 55 -39.55 9.82 -4.43
CA LYS A 55 -40.46 10.48 -5.38
C LYS A 55 -40.64 9.73 -6.71
N PHE A 56 -39.71 8.82 -7.05
CA PHE A 56 -39.69 8.10 -8.34
C PHE A 56 -40.41 6.74 -8.33
N ILE A 57 -40.86 6.23 -7.17
CA ILE A 57 -41.46 4.89 -7.04
C ILE A 57 -42.94 4.85 -7.49
N ASN A 58 -43.61 6.00 -7.65
CA ASN A 58 -45.06 6.06 -7.91
C ASN A 58 -45.49 6.42 -9.36
N LYS A 59 -44.61 6.37 -10.37
CA LYS A 59 -45.04 6.45 -11.78
C LYS A 59 -44.68 5.16 -12.53
N LYS A 60 -45.73 4.44 -12.95
CA LYS A 60 -45.69 3.26 -13.82
C LYS A 60 -44.95 3.58 -15.13
N GLY A 61 -44.15 2.61 -15.59
CA GLY A 61 -43.83 2.42 -17.02
C GLY A 61 -42.81 3.39 -17.61
N THR A 62 -41.53 3.04 -17.48
CA THR A 62 -40.40 3.24 -18.42
C THR A 62 -39.14 3.01 -17.59
N LYS A 63 -38.15 2.25 -18.08
CA LYS A 63 -36.93 1.89 -17.33
C LYS A 63 -36.01 3.12 -17.16
N PRO A 64 -35.83 3.73 -15.97
CA PRO A 64 -34.85 4.78 -15.75
C PRO A 64 -33.87 4.36 -14.63
N LEU A 65 -33.59 3.06 -14.52
CA LEU A 65 -32.82 2.47 -13.41
C LEU A 65 -31.38 2.10 -13.76
N GLN A 66 -30.97 2.26 -15.03
CA GLN A 66 -29.58 2.06 -15.41
C GLN A 66 -28.83 3.39 -15.52
N ILE A 67 -29.37 4.42 -16.18
CA ILE A 67 -28.65 5.68 -16.44
C ILE A 67 -28.35 6.46 -15.15
N THR A 68 -29.28 6.55 -14.20
CA THR A 68 -29.06 7.20 -12.90
C THR A 68 -28.09 6.41 -12.02
N PHE A 69 -28.09 5.08 -12.12
CA PHE A 69 -27.15 4.22 -11.40
C PHE A 69 -25.74 4.26 -12.01
N TYR A 70 -25.62 4.32 -13.34
CA TYR A 70 -24.35 4.50 -14.04
C TYR A 70 -23.76 5.88 -13.81
N PHE A 71 -24.57 6.94 -13.81
CA PHE A 71 -24.12 8.30 -13.51
C PHE A 71 -23.67 8.43 -12.05
N PHE A 72 -24.39 7.81 -11.10
CA PHE A 72 -23.99 7.79 -9.69
C PHE A 72 -22.75 6.92 -9.43
N LYS A 73 -22.61 5.79 -10.12
CA LYS A 73 -21.37 4.98 -10.13
C LYS A 73 -20.21 5.75 -10.77
N TYR A 74 -20.46 6.57 -11.79
CA TYR A 74 -19.47 7.43 -12.44
C TYR A 74 -19.05 8.61 -11.54
N LEU A 75 -19.98 9.21 -10.80
CA LEU A 75 -19.72 10.28 -9.82
C LEU A 75 -18.95 9.76 -8.60
N LEU A 76 -19.35 8.62 -8.03
CA LEU A 76 -18.57 7.94 -6.99
C LEU A 76 -17.19 7.51 -7.49
N LYS A 77 -17.09 7.08 -8.77
CA LYS A 77 -15.79 6.71 -9.37
C LYS A 77 -14.89 7.92 -9.62
N LYS A 78 -15.46 9.11 -9.84
CA LYS A 78 -14.69 10.36 -9.92
C LYS A 78 -14.09 10.78 -8.57
N GLU A 79 -14.80 10.56 -7.47
CA GLU A 79 -14.25 10.83 -6.13
C GLU A 79 -13.19 9.79 -5.71
N THR A 80 -13.29 8.53 -6.17
CA THR A 80 -12.23 7.52 -5.97
C THR A 80 -11.11 7.57 -7.01
N ASN A 81 -11.18 8.43 -8.04
CA ASN A 81 -10.06 8.69 -8.95
C ASN A 81 -9.16 9.84 -8.47
N TYR A 82 -9.46 10.41 -7.29
CA TYR A 82 -8.47 11.15 -6.50
C TYR A 82 -7.44 10.23 -5.82
N TYR A 83 -7.43 8.95 -6.18
CA TYR A 83 -6.25 8.11 -6.19
C TYR A 83 -5.56 8.23 -7.55
N SER A 84 -4.52 9.07 -7.67
CA SER A 84 -3.16 8.60 -8.00
C SER A 84 -2.19 9.77 -8.05
N ILE A 85 -1.97 10.43 -6.91
CA ILE A 85 -0.57 10.77 -6.66
C ILE A 85 0.06 9.39 -6.45
N LYS A 86 0.66 8.82 -7.52
CA LYS A 86 1.72 7.83 -7.33
C LYS A 86 2.79 8.58 -6.57
N THR A 87 2.63 8.66 -5.26
CA THR A 87 3.69 9.15 -4.39
C THR A 87 4.87 8.25 -4.73
N ASN A 88 6.06 8.82 -4.71
CA ASN A 88 7.31 8.10 -4.89
C ASN A 88 7.43 6.84 -4.00
N HIS A 89 6.50 6.60 -3.08
CA HIS A 89 6.30 5.39 -2.29
C HIS A 89 6.40 4.07 -3.09
N GLN A 90 5.83 3.96 -4.30
CA GLN A 90 5.98 2.73 -5.13
C GLN A 90 7.41 2.56 -5.67
N LYS A 91 8.14 3.66 -5.87
CA LYS A 91 9.57 3.66 -6.23
C LYS A 91 10.44 3.21 -5.06
N TRP A 92 9.94 3.33 -3.82
CA TRP A 92 10.61 2.96 -2.57
C TRP A 92 10.11 1.61 -2.01
N GLU A 93 9.06 1.00 -2.57
CA GLU A 93 8.66 -0.38 -2.22
C GLU A 93 9.71 -1.42 -2.62
N ASN A 94 10.53 -1.10 -3.62
CA ASN A 94 11.71 -1.86 -3.99
C ASN A 94 12.79 -1.85 -2.91
N CYS A 95 12.64 -1.09 -1.81
CA CYS A 95 13.58 -1.06 -0.69
C CYS A 95 13.26 -2.08 0.40
N LYS A 96 12.03 -2.60 0.50
CA LYS A 96 11.69 -3.62 1.51
C LYS A 96 12.40 -4.95 1.24
N LEU A 97 12.77 -5.67 2.30
CA LEU A 97 13.30 -7.03 2.25
C LEU A 97 12.10 -7.94 1.99
N LYS A 98 11.89 -8.28 0.71
CA LYS A 98 10.86 -9.21 0.28
C LYS A 98 11.55 -10.48 -0.26
N PRO A 99 10.91 -11.66 -0.16
CA PRO A 99 11.27 -12.84 -0.95
C PRO A 99 11.51 -12.48 -2.41
N GLY A 100 12.55 -13.06 -3.02
CA GLY A 100 12.94 -12.78 -4.41
C GLY A 100 13.90 -11.61 -4.59
N LYS A 101 14.20 -10.84 -3.54
CA LYS A 101 15.17 -9.75 -3.65
C LYS A 101 16.61 -10.26 -3.67
N VAL A 102 17.39 -9.72 -4.60
CA VAL A 102 18.83 -10.04 -4.73
C VAL A 102 19.61 -9.18 -3.75
N VAL A 103 20.53 -9.81 -3.04
CA VAL A 103 21.32 -9.21 -1.98
C VAL A 103 22.77 -9.66 -2.05
N ILE A 104 23.66 -8.88 -1.43
CA ILE A 104 25.08 -9.21 -1.27
C ILE A 104 25.35 -9.47 0.20
N MET A 105 26.04 -10.56 0.51
CA MET A 105 26.46 -10.83 1.89
C MET A 105 27.59 -9.91 2.31
N LEU A 106 27.46 -9.28 3.49
CA LEU A 106 28.49 -8.39 4.02
C LEU A 106 29.54 -9.15 4.85
N ASN A 107 29.11 -10.11 5.68
CA ASN A 107 29.98 -10.72 6.70
C ASN A 107 30.04 -12.26 6.62
N GLY A 108 31.12 -12.84 7.16
CA GLY A 108 31.36 -14.28 7.28
C GLY A 108 32.01 -14.93 6.03
N ARG A 109 32.11 -16.26 6.03
CA ARG A 109 32.77 -17.05 4.95
C ARG A 109 32.30 -16.74 3.52
N ARG A 110 31.07 -16.23 3.37
CA ARG A 110 30.42 -15.98 2.07
C ARG A 110 30.26 -14.48 1.80
N ALA A 111 31.02 -13.62 2.49
CA ALA A 111 31.06 -12.19 2.23
C ALA A 111 31.38 -11.89 0.75
N GLY A 112 30.77 -10.84 0.20
CA GLY A 112 30.86 -10.45 -1.21
C GLY A 112 30.10 -11.34 -2.18
N LYS A 113 29.53 -12.47 -1.74
CA LYS A 113 28.76 -13.37 -2.62
C LYS A 113 27.34 -12.84 -2.81
N LYS A 114 26.86 -12.97 -4.06
CA LYS A 114 25.48 -12.64 -4.44
C LYS A 114 24.55 -13.76 -4.01
N ALA A 115 23.39 -13.37 -3.50
CA ALA A 115 22.38 -14.29 -3.03
C ALA A 115 20.97 -13.71 -3.21
N ILE A 116 19.95 -14.54 -3.03
CA ILE A 116 18.55 -14.19 -3.12
C ILE A 116 17.88 -14.56 -1.80
N ILE A 117 17.04 -13.66 -1.30
CA ILE A 117 16.22 -13.91 -0.12
C ILE A 117 15.09 -14.88 -0.51
N ILE A 118 15.02 -16.02 0.16
CA ILE A 118 13.92 -16.98 0.00
C ILE A 118 12.79 -16.59 0.94
N ASN A 119 13.07 -16.56 2.24
CA ASN A 119 12.11 -16.20 3.28
C ASN A 119 12.69 -15.14 4.22
N THR A 120 11.83 -14.27 4.72
CA THR A 120 12.13 -13.22 5.70
C THR A 120 11.38 -13.50 6.99
N TYR A 121 12.08 -13.51 8.12
CA TYR A 121 11.49 -13.70 9.44
C TYR A 121 11.72 -12.44 10.27
N GLU A 122 10.67 -11.65 10.44
CA GLU A 122 10.71 -10.41 11.21
C GLU A 122 10.46 -10.65 12.71
N GLY A 123 9.76 -11.74 13.05
CA GLY A 123 9.46 -12.12 14.43
C GLY A 123 10.66 -12.70 15.19
N GLN A 124 10.71 -12.44 16.49
CA GLN A 124 11.71 -13.02 17.38
C GLN A 124 11.36 -14.48 17.67
N THR A 125 12.31 -15.39 17.42
CA THR A 125 12.18 -16.81 17.76
C THR A 125 13.04 -17.11 18.98
N ARG A 126 12.71 -18.14 19.77
CA ARG A 126 13.54 -18.56 20.92
C ARG A 126 14.99 -18.86 20.53
N GLU A 127 15.22 -19.39 19.33
CA GLU A 127 16.57 -19.66 18.79
C GLU A 127 17.34 -18.41 18.38
N ARG A 128 16.63 -17.39 17.88
CA ARG A 128 17.20 -16.18 17.26
C ARG A 128 16.34 -14.98 17.65
N PRO A 129 16.79 -14.17 18.64
CA PRO A 129 16.03 -13.01 19.11
C PRO A 129 16.13 -11.77 18.19
N TYR A 130 16.67 -11.92 16.98
CA TYR A 130 16.87 -10.85 16.00
C TYR A 130 16.22 -11.21 14.67
N SER A 131 15.90 -10.22 13.83
CA SER A 131 15.36 -10.47 12.49
C SER A 131 16.38 -11.15 11.58
N TYR A 132 15.94 -12.19 10.88
CA TYR A 132 16.82 -13.00 10.04
C TYR A 132 16.13 -13.42 8.74
N CYS A 133 16.94 -13.71 7.73
CA CYS A 133 16.48 -14.16 6.43
C CYS A 133 17.08 -15.53 6.10
N LEU A 134 16.29 -16.37 5.44
CA LEU A 134 16.80 -17.54 4.73
C LEU A 134 17.24 -17.09 3.34
N VAL A 135 18.50 -17.35 3.01
CA VAL A 135 19.14 -16.86 1.80
C VAL A 135 19.75 -18.03 1.04
N ALA A 136 19.53 -18.06 -0.28
CA ALA A 136 20.23 -18.95 -1.20
C ALA A 136 21.14 -18.15 -2.13
N GLY A 137 22.41 -18.54 -2.24
CA GLY A 137 23.39 -17.81 -3.03
C GLY A 137 24.36 -18.70 -3.76
N ILE A 138 25.23 -18.07 -4.55
CA ILE A 138 26.25 -18.75 -5.34
C ILE A 138 27.61 -18.54 -4.67
N GLU A 139 28.23 -19.62 -4.21
CA GLU A 139 29.57 -19.61 -3.61
C GLU A 139 30.63 -19.49 -4.69
N LYS A 140 30.53 -20.32 -5.74
CA LYS A 140 31.43 -20.31 -6.89
C LYS A 140 30.67 -19.91 -8.14
N HIS A 141 31.02 -18.74 -8.67
CA HIS A 141 30.48 -18.25 -9.93
C HIS A 141 31.05 -19.03 -11.11
N PRO A 142 30.29 -19.19 -12.20
CA PRO A 142 30.83 -19.72 -13.43
C PRO A 142 31.90 -18.76 -13.95
N LEU A 143 33.03 -19.32 -14.41
CA LEU A 143 34.14 -18.53 -14.94
C LEU A 143 33.95 -18.32 -16.45
N LYS A 144 34.44 -17.19 -16.99
CA LYS A 144 34.35 -16.88 -18.43
C LYS A 144 34.87 -18.03 -19.30
N VAL A 145 34.08 -18.45 -20.29
CA VAL A 145 34.43 -19.48 -21.27
C VAL A 145 34.71 -18.82 -22.62
N THR A 146 35.72 -19.32 -23.35
CA THR A 146 36.02 -18.90 -24.73
C THR A 146 35.92 -20.10 -25.67
N LYS A 147 35.64 -19.85 -26.96
CA LYS A 147 35.41 -20.90 -27.97
C LYS A 147 36.60 -21.85 -28.16
N LYS A 148 37.83 -21.41 -27.87
CA LYS A 148 39.07 -22.21 -28.03
C LYS A 148 39.29 -23.26 -26.92
N MET A 149 38.48 -23.27 -25.86
CA MET A 149 38.70 -24.17 -24.72
C MET A 149 38.26 -25.60 -25.02
N SER A 150 38.96 -26.58 -24.45
CA SER A 150 38.54 -27.99 -24.50
C SER A 150 37.28 -28.24 -23.66
N LYS A 151 36.47 -29.22 -24.08
CA LYS A 151 35.20 -29.57 -23.41
C LYS A 151 35.37 -29.83 -21.90
N GLY A 152 36.44 -30.52 -21.50
CA GLY A 152 36.73 -30.77 -20.08
C GLY A 152 37.01 -29.51 -19.28
N LYS A 153 37.70 -28.52 -19.85
CA LYS A 153 37.96 -27.22 -19.20
C LYS A 153 36.67 -26.39 -19.12
N ILE A 154 35.81 -26.45 -20.13
CA ILE A 154 34.50 -25.80 -20.13
C ILE A 154 33.64 -26.33 -18.98
N ILE A 155 33.52 -27.65 -18.83
CA ILE A 155 32.73 -28.28 -17.74
C ILE A 155 33.22 -27.81 -16.36
N LYS A 156 34.54 -27.81 -16.14
CA LYS A 156 35.14 -27.37 -14.87
C LYS A 156 34.89 -25.88 -14.57
N ARG A 157 34.84 -25.02 -15.59
CA ARG A 157 34.61 -23.57 -15.45
C ARG A 157 33.14 -23.21 -15.29
N SER A 158 32.23 -23.99 -15.89
CA SER A 158 30.79 -23.79 -15.80
C SER A 158 30.18 -24.33 -14.49
N LYS A 159 30.91 -25.14 -13.71
CA LYS A 159 30.41 -25.70 -12.44
C LYS A 159 30.11 -24.60 -11.42
N VAL A 160 28.83 -24.43 -11.10
CA VAL A 160 28.33 -23.52 -10.07
C VAL A 160 28.21 -24.27 -8.74
N LYS A 161 28.70 -23.67 -7.65
CA LYS A 161 28.47 -24.18 -6.30
C LYS A 161 27.50 -23.23 -5.58
N ALA A 162 26.34 -23.74 -5.19
CA ALA A 162 25.34 -22.99 -4.45
C ALA A 162 25.48 -23.18 -2.93
N PHE A 163 24.86 -22.29 -2.16
CA PHE A 163 24.75 -22.42 -0.71
C PHE A 163 23.40 -21.91 -0.22
N VAL A 164 22.99 -22.42 0.93
CA VAL A 164 21.85 -21.90 1.71
C VAL A 164 22.35 -21.51 3.10
N LYS A 165 21.83 -20.41 3.66
CA LYS A 165 22.20 -19.94 5.00
C LYS A 165 21.10 -19.09 5.62
N TYR A 166 20.91 -19.24 6.93
CA TYR A 166 20.23 -18.23 7.74
C TYR A 166 21.21 -17.10 8.10
N ILE A 167 20.80 -15.86 7.85
CA ILE A 167 21.65 -14.68 8.03
C ILE A 167 20.83 -13.58 8.71
N ASN A 168 21.45 -12.87 9.66
CA ASN A 168 20.87 -11.67 10.25
C ASN A 168 20.70 -10.59 9.16
N VAL A 169 19.56 -9.91 9.16
CA VAL A 169 19.23 -8.83 8.22
C VAL A 169 20.34 -7.77 8.11
N ASN A 170 21.02 -7.44 9.21
CA ASN A 170 22.10 -6.45 9.24
C ASN A 170 23.33 -6.85 8.41
N HIS A 171 23.54 -8.14 8.17
CA HIS A 171 24.70 -8.67 7.46
C HIS A 171 24.45 -8.84 5.95
N ILE A 172 23.46 -8.12 5.43
CA ILE A 172 23.00 -8.21 4.06
C ILE A 172 22.93 -6.80 3.46
N LEU A 173 23.51 -6.62 2.28
CA LEU A 173 23.34 -5.41 1.49
C LEU A 173 22.25 -5.65 0.44
N PRO A 174 21.07 -5.00 0.58
CA PRO A 174 20.01 -5.12 -0.41
C PRO A 174 20.42 -4.44 -1.72
N THR A 175 20.15 -5.09 -2.85
CA THR A 175 20.39 -4.50 -4.17
C THR A 175 19.09 -4.07 -4.83
N ARG A 176 19.21 -3.35 -5.95
CA ARG A 176 18.07 -2.96 -6.79
C ARG A 176 17.36 -4.16 -7.45
N TYR A 177 18.08 -5.27 -7.65
CA TYR A 177 17.57 -6.37 -8.47
C TYR A 177 16.55 -7.20 -7.71
N PHE A 178 15.47 -7.55 -8.40
CA PHE A 178 14.39 -8.40 -7.92
C PHE A 178 14.18 -9.54 -8.91
N LYS A 179 14.05 -10.76 -8.40
CA LYS A 179 13.79 -11.95 -9.20
C LYS A 179 12.63 -12.72 -8.57
N ASN A 180 11.62 -13.02 -9.36
CA ASN A 180 10.54 -13.91 -8.92
C ASN A 180 11.15 -15.29 -8.65
N ILE A 181 11.00 -15.76 -7.40
CA ILE A 181 11.31 -17.11 -6.95
C ILE A 181 10.09 -17.98 -7.15
#